data_AF-A0A2N1S957-F1
#
_entry.id   AF-A0A2N1S957-F1
#
_cell.length_a   1.000
_cell.length_b   1.000
_cell.length_c   1.000
_cell.angle_alpha   90.00
_cell.angle_beta   90.00
_cell.angle_gamma   90.00
#
_symmetry.space_group_name_H-M   'P 1'
#
loop_
_entity.id
_entity.type
_entity.pdbx_description
1 polymer ?
#
loop_
_entity_poly.entity_id
_entity_poly.type
_entity_poly.pdbx_seq_one_letter_code
_entity_poly.pdbx_strand_id
1 'polypeptide(L)'
;MKFSRRVIVACVFFSIVPVVGALAQVGSASIKAFPDFLSVRAEFLSSAITAAPSRALAFKPVFRDSPAGRIRVSVERDGDSFFVMFQRERDGAYPVGSRGNIIIKRSVATGYVTRVVWYLGDDGLSFISLTPKNERTAVDYVVAGSLSRGGYTVSSLIYYFFTNPFQYLYNITRAGLDWPLIFGVPGPEAAARIGAAIASGTPNGVASALQKAAADFSSIGEYLSSAGYPRTVPVEETAFASDKAASFEDPRDPRLIAVSPWSEARGLPLESSPAIVLAGIETGSAFIALIGGSGELPPVSVAIVPYRTDDGSYVIAAIDAESRAPIDYGAVVASRPGVSVRLFRVPLPASS
;
A
#
# COMPACT_ATOMS: atom_id res chain seq x y z
N MET A 1 -18.49 70.47 -27.38
CA MET A 1 -19.59 69.55 -26.99
C MET A 1 -19.36 68.18 -27.61
N LYS A 2 -19.86 67.10 -26.97
CA LYS A 2 -19.77 65.68 -27.36
C LYS A 2 -18.37 65.06 -27.21
N PHE A 3 -18.20 63.80 -26.76
CA PHE A 3 -18.98 62.98 -25.81
C PHE A 3 -18.02 61.92 -25.26
N SER A 4 -17.86 61.80 -23.94
CA SER A 4 -16.96 60.79 -23.35
C SER A 4 -17.68 59.43 -23.25
N ARG A 5 -17.16 58.41 -23.95
CA ARG A 5 -17.61 57.02 -23.81
C ARG A 5 -16.94 56.38 -22.60
N ARG A 6 -17.69 56.17 -21.51
CA ARG A 6 -17.26 55.32 -20.39
C ARG A 6 -17.52 53.85 -20.77
N VAL A 7 -16.45 53.06 -20.85
CA VAL A 7 -16.54 51.60 -20.95
C VAL A 7 -16.76 51.04 -19.54
N ILE A 8 -17.85 50.32 -19.33
CA ILE A 8 -18.12 49.61 -18.08
C ILE A 8 -17.50 48.21 -18.20
N VAL A 9 -16.41 47.97 -17.48
CA VAL A 9 -15.83 46.63 -17.35
C VAL A 9 -16.60 45.89 -16.26
N ALA A 10 -17.40 44.90 -16.66
CA ALA A 10 -18.10 44.02 -15.73
C ALA A 10 -17.13 42.96 -15.19
N CYS A 11 -16.64 43.16 -13.95
CA CYS A 11 -15.85 42.15 -13.26
C CYS A 11 -16.73 40.95 -12.87
N VAL A 12 -16.66 39.88 -13.65
CA VAL A 12 -17.22 38.57 -13.28
C VAL A 12 -16.37 37.98 -12.16
N PHE A 13 -16.85 38.11 -10.92
CA PHE A 13 -16.28 37.37 -9.79
C PHE A 13 -16.59 35.89 -9.97
N PHE A 14 -15.62 35.12 -10.45
CA PHE A 14 -15.66 33.67 -10.33
C PHE A 14 -15.50 33.28 -8.86
N SER A 15 -16.58 32.81 -8.26
CA SER A 15 -16.55 32.22 -6.91
C SER A 15 -15.75 30.92 -6.94
N ILE A 16 -14.45 31.01 -6.61
CA ILE A 16 -13.60 29.83 -6.41
C ILE A 16 -14.08 29.11 -5.15
N VAL A 17 -14.92 28.08 -5.33
CA VAL A 17 -15.33 27.20 -4.24
C VAL A 17 -14.09 26.41 -3.78
N PRO A 18 -13.72 26.44 -2.49
CA PRO A 18 -12.50 25.79 -2.01
C PRO A 18 -12.66 24.27 -2.00
N VAL A 19 -12.07 23.60 -3.00
CA VAL A 19 -11.98 22.12 -3.15
C VAL A 19 -11.35 21.44 -1.92
N VAL A 20 -10.61 22.19 -1.10
CA VAL A 20 -9.97 21.76 0.15
C VAL A 20 -10.91 21.02 1.11
N GLY A 21 -12.21 21.36 1.14
CA GLY A 21 -13.18 20.75 2.06
C GLY A 21 -13.41 19.25 1.82
N ALA A 22 -13.44 18.79 0.57
CA ALA A 22 -13.75 17.40 0.24
C ALA A 22 -12.64 16.43 0.67
N LEU A 23 -11.38 16.82 0.47
CA LEU A 23 -10.20 16.03 0.84
C LEU A 23 -10.16 15.73 2.35
N ALA A 24 -10.46 16.74 3.17
CA ALA A 24 -10.45 16.62 4.62
C ALA A 24 -11.57 15.70 5.16
N GLN A 25 -12.72 15.64 4.48
CA GLN A 25 -13.87 14.85 4.92
C GLN A 25 -13.72 13.35 4.58
N VAL A 26 -13.23 13.01 3.38
CA VAL A 26 -13.02 11.60 2.99
C VAL A 26 -12.02 10.93 3.92
N GLY A 27 -10.83 11.50 4.08
CA GLY A 27 -9.82 10.93 4.97
C GLY A 27 -10.33 10.73 6.41
N SER A 28 -11.13 11.66 6.93
CA SER A 28 -11.75 11.54 8.26
C SER A 28 -12.67 10.32 8.41
N ALA A 29 -13.35 9.90 7.33
CA ALA A 29 -14.16 8.68 7.33
C ALA A 29 -13.27 7.42 7.28
N SER A 30 -12.30 7.38 6.36
CA SER A 30 -11.40 6.23 6.15
C SER A 30 -10.53 5.90 7.38
N ILE A 31 -10.11 6.93 8.13
CA ILE A 31 -9.36 6.78 9.38
C ILE A 31 -10.26 6.25 10.50
N LYS A 32 -11.51 6.68 10.58
CA LYS A 32 -12.50 6.14 11.56
C LYS A 32 -12.91 4.71 11.24
N ALA A 33 -12.97 4.36 9.96
CA ALA A 33 -13.25 3.01 9.48
C ALA A 33 -12.01 2.10 9.51
N PHE A 34 -10.84 2.62 9.86
CA PHE A 34 -9.62 1.82 9.91
C PHE A 34 -9.74 0.72 10.99
N PRO A 35 -9.46 -0.56 10.66
CA PRO A 35 -9.62 -1.66 11.59
C PRO A 35 -8.64 -1.54 12.77
N ASP A 36 -9.21 -1.23 13.94
CA ASP A 36 -8.45 -1.04 15.18
C ASP A 36 -9.08 -1.86 16.33
N PHE A 37 -8.25 -2.66 16.99
CA PHE A 37 -8.62 -3.58 18.06
C PHE A 37 -7.96 -3.17 19.39
N LEU A 38 -8.03 -1.87 19.73
CA LEU A 38 -7.49 -1.31 20.98
C LEU A 38 -7.94 -2.07 22.24
N SER A 39 -9.19 -2.51 22.31
CA SER A 39 -9.70 -3.34 23.42
C SER A 39 -8.91 -4.65 23.59
N VAL A 40 -8.62 -5.32 22.48
CA VAL A 40 -7.83 -6.57 22.43
C VAL A 40 -6.36 -6.28 22.79
N ARG A 41 -5.77 -5.18 22.30
CA ARG A 41 -4.42 -4.75 22.74
C ARG A 41 -4.34 -4.48 24.24
N ALA A 42 -5.36 -3.83 24.80
CA ALA A 42 -5.44 -3.53 26.22
C ALA A 42 -5.58 -4.80 27.07
N GLU A 43 -6.41 -5.77 26.65
CA GLU A 43 -6.54 -7.08 27.30
C GLU A 43 -5.18 -7.80 27.42
N PHE A 44 -4.39 -7.80 26.34
CA PHE A 44 -3.11 -8.52 26.30
C PHE A 44 -1.88 -7.68 26.65
N LEU A 45 -2.08 -6.45 27.13
CA LEU A 45 -0.99 -5.53 27.47
C LEU A 45 -0.04 -6.14 28.52
N SER A 46 -0.58 -6.62 29.65
CA SER A 46 0.20 -7.15 30.78
C SER A 46 0.56 -8.63 30.68
N SER A 47 -0.02 -9.36 29.71
CA SER A 47 0.13 -10.81 29.55
C SER A 47 0.99 -11.21 28.35
N ALA A 48 1.06 -10.38 27.31
CA ALA A 48 1.90 -10.61 26.13
C ALA A 48 2.79 -9.39 25.77
N ILE A 49 2.25 -8.18 25.72
CA ILE A 49 2.99 -7.00 25.20
C ILE A 49 4.11 -6.56 26.16
N THR A 50 3.85 -6.43 27.46
CA THR A 50 4.81 -5.95 28.47
C THR A 50 5.25 -7.03 29.46
N ALA A 51 4.63 -8.23 29.40
CA ALA A 51 5.00 -9.37 30.24
C ALA A 51 6.49 -9.74 30.12
N ALA A 52 7.10 -10.25 31.19
CA ALA A 52 8.46 -10.78 31.14
C ALA A 52 8.61 -11.85 30.04
N PRO A 53 9.78 -11.97 29.37
CA PRO A 53 9.96 -12.88 28.22
C PRO A 53 9.49 -14.31 28.48
N SER A 54 9.80 -14.89 29.63
CA SER A 54 9.36 -16.25 30.01
C SER A 54 7.84 -16.42 30.04
N ARG A 55 7.10 -15.40 30.49
CA ARG A 55 5.63 -15.40 30.51
C ARG A 55 5.05 -15.16 29.11
N ALA A 56 5.62 -14.22 28.35
CA ALA A 56 5.16 -13.93 27.00
C ALA A 56 5.39 -15.14 26.05
N LEU A 57 6.53 -15.81 26.15
CA LEU A 57 6.86 -17.01 25.36
C LEU A 57 6.02 -18.24 25.75
N ALA A 58 5.42 -18.25 26.94
CA ALA A 58 4.47 -19.28 27.36
C ALA A 58 3.02 -19.01 26.87
N PHE A 59 2.77 -17.84 26.29
CA PHE A 59 1.44 -17.43 25.82
C PHE A 59 0.94 -18.36 24.72
N LYS A 60 -0.26 -18.93 24.91
CA LYS A 60 -0.92 -19.76 23.89
C LYS A 60 -1.75 -18.87 22.97
N PRO A 61 -1.80 -19.15 21.65
CA PRO A 61 -2.64 -18.39 20.73
C PRO A 61 -4.10 -18.37 21.21
N VAL A 62 -4.71 -17.18 21.16
CA VAL A 62 -6.12 -16.97 21.53
C VAL A 62 -6.82 -16.18 20.44
N PHE A 63 -8.15 -16.30 20.41
CA PHE A 63 -9.00 -15.59 19.48
C PHE A 63 -9.94 -14.66 20.26
N ARG A 64 -10.17 -13.45 19.73
CA ARG A 64 -11.09 -12.46 20.29
C ARG A 64 -11.91 -11.83 19.18
N ASP A 65 -13.21 -11.71 19.41
CA ASP A 65 -14.07 -10.95 18.52
C ASP A 65 -13.94 -9.45 18.82
N SER A 66 -13.96 -8.64 17.77
CA SER A 66 -13.88 -7.18 17.84
C SER A 66 -14.79 -6.56 16.77
N PRO A 67 -15.11 -5.25 16.86
CA PRO A 67 -15.86 -4.56 15.80
C PRO A 67 -15.19 -4.63 14.41
N ALA A 68 -13.87 -4.85 14.35
CA ALA A 68 -13.11 -5.00 13.10
C ALA A 68 -13.04 -6.45 12.58
N GLY A 69 -13.75 -7.39 13.24
CA GLY A 69 -13.69 -8.83 12.99
C GLY A 69 -12.91 -9.58 14.07
N ARG A 70 -12.70 -10.88 13.85
CA ARG A 70 -12.01 -11.78 14.78
C ARG A 70 -10.50 -11.59 14.70
N ILE A 71 -9.86 -11.51 15.87
CA ILE A 71 -8.42 -11.27 16.03
C ILE A 71 -7.77 -12.51 16.62
N ARG A 72 -6.77 -13.07 15.94
CA ARG A 72 -5.81 -14.03 16.50
C ARG A 72 -4.70 -13.24 17.19
N VAL A 73 -4.52 -13.49 18.48
CA VAL A 73 -3.38 -13.00 19.26
C VAL A 73 -2.45 -14.16 19.52
N SER A 74 -1.16 -14.01 19.19
CA SER A 74 -0.17 -15.08 19.32
C SER A 74 1.22 -14.53 19.67
N VAL A 75 2.07 -15.39 20.22
CA VAL A 75 3.47 -15.07 20.49
C VAL A 75 4.36 -16.15 19.87
N GLU A 76 5.32 -15.74 19.06
CA GLU A 76 6.26 -16.63 18.36
C GLU A 76 7.70 -16.20 18.62
N ARG A 77 8.59 -17.15 18.88
CA ARG A 77 10.03 -16.89 19.07
C ARG A 77 10.77 -17.05 17.75
N ASP A 78 11.74 -16.18 17.51
CA ASP A 78 12.71 -16.31 16.43
C ASP A 78 14.09 -15.84 16.89
N GLY A 79 15.02 -16.79 17.06
CA GLY A 79 16.36 -16.55 17.62
C GLY A 79 16.33 -15.79 18.96
N ASP A 80 16.92 -14.60 18.96
CA ASP A 80 17.03 -13.66 20.09
C ASP A 80 15.85 -12.67 20.19
N SER A 81 14.86 -12.80 19.30
CA SER A 81 13.63 -12.01 19.29
C SER A 81 12.40 -12.87 19.53
N PHE A 82 11.30 -12.22 19.89
CA PHE A 82 9.97 -12.80 19.80
C PHE A 82 8.97 -11.75 19.36
N PHE A 83 7.90 -12.20 18.71
CA PHE A 83 6.88 -11.37 18.10
C PHE A 83 5.56 -11.57 18.84
N VAL A 84 4.96 -10.49 19.34
CA VAL A 84 3.55 -10.49 19.76
C VAL A 84 2.74 -10.00 18.58
N MET A 85 1.88 -10.86 18.05
CA MET A 85 1.15 -10.61 16.81
C MET A 85 -0.34 -10.51 17.07
N PHE A 86 -0.95 -9.45 16.52
CA PHE A 86 -2.40 -9.25 16.47
C PHE A 86 -2.82 -9.28 15.00
N GLN A 87 -3.43 -10.40 14.60
CA GLN A 87 -3.78 -10.70 13.21
C GLN A 87 -5.30 -10.73 13.07
N ARG A 88 -5.85 -9.90 12.20
CA ARG A 88 -7.29 -9.80 11.93
C ARG A 88 -7.69 -10.79 10.84
N GLU A 89 -8.78 -11.53 11.04
CA GLU A 89 -9.22 -12.59 10.12
C GLU A 89 -9.55 -12.04 8.72
N ARG A 90 -9.07 -12.74 7.69
CA ARG A 90 -9.37 -12.54 6.27
C ARG A 90 -9.60 -13.91 5.65
N ASP A 91 -10.81 -14.14 5.13
CA ASP A 91 -11.17 -15.35 4.35
C ASP A 91 -10.83 -16.68 5.06
N GLY A 92 -11.07 -16.73 6.37
CA GLY A 92 -10.77 -17.89 7.25
C GLY A 92 -9.30 -18.02 7.67
N ALA A 93 -8.42 -17.14 7.18
CA ALA A 93 -7.00 -17.10 7.48
C ALA A 93 -6.61 -15.88 8.34
N TYR A 94 -5.37 -15.89 8.85
CA TYR A 94 -4.78 -14.80 9.64
C TYR A 94 -3.46 -14.34 9.00
N PRO A 95 -3.51 -13.73 7.79
CA PRO A 95 -2.31 -13.24 7.11
C PRO A 95 -1.60 -12.17 7.96
N VAL A 96 -0.27 -12.12 7.92
CA VAL A 96 0.53 -11.15 8.69
C VAL A 96 0.30 -9.71 8.19
N GLY A 97 0.33 -9.51 6.87
CA GLY A 97 0.27 -8.20 6.22
C GLY A 97 -1.11 -7.59 5.98
N SER A 98 -2.17 -7.97 6.72
CA SER A 98 -3.52 -7.42 6.52
C SER A 98 -3.74 -6.07 7.22
N ARG A 99 -4.63 -5.24 6.67
CA ARG A 99 -4.94 -3.88 7.16
C ARG A 99 -5.35 -3.91 8.63
N GLY A 100 -4.68 -3.10 9.42
CA GLY A 100 -4.89 -2.99 10.87
C GLY A 100 -4.01 -3.89 11.73
N ASN A 101 -3.37 -4.92 11.15
CA ASN A 101 -2.54 -5.85 11.92
C ASN A 101 -1.34 -5.16 12.59
N ILE A 102 -0.98 -5.66 13.76
CA ILE A 102 0.12 -5.11 14.58
C ILE A 102 1.05 -6.24 14.99
N ILE A 103 2.33 -6.07 14.67
CA ILE A 103 3.41 -6.99 15.00
C ILE A 103 4.39 -6.26 15.93
N ILE A 104 4.61 -6.78 17.13
CA ILE A 104 5.47 -6.17 18.15
C ILE A 104 6.68 -7.07 18.35
N LYS A 105 7.84 -6.64 17.85
CA LYS A 105 9.13 -7.33 18.03
C LYS A 105 9.73 -6.94 19.38
N ARG A 106 10.11 -7.95 20.17
CA ARG A 106 10.71 -7.82 21.50
C ARG A 106 12.00 -8.64 21.60
N SER A 107 12.97 -8.17 22.37
CA SER A 107 14.17 -8.95 22.69
C SER A 107 13.84 -10.07 23.67
N VAL A 108 14.32 -11.30 23.43
CA VAL A 108 14.23 -12.42 24.39
C VAL A 108 15.02 -12.13 25.66
N ALA A 109 16.17 -11.44 25.56
CA ALA A 109 17.07 -11.20 26.68
C ALA A 109 16.52 -10.14 27.67
N THR A 110 16.00 -9.02 27.16
CA THR A 110 15.53 -7.91 28.01
C THR A 110 14.01 -7.77 28.09
N GLY A 111 13.27 -8.37 27.16
CA GLY A 111 11.84 -8.12 26.98
C GLY A 111 11.50 -6.74 26.43
N TYR A 112 12.48 -5.88 26.12
CA TYR A 112 12.18 -4.56 25.56
C TYR A 112 11.62 -4.69 24.15
N VAL A 113 10.61 -3.87 23.85
CA VAL A 113 10.14 -3.65 22.46
C VAL A 113 11.30 -3.08 21.67
N THR A 114 11.64 -3.70 20.55
CA THR A 114 12.67 -3.21 19.62
C THR A 114 12.04 -2.55 18.39
N ARG A 115 10.85 -3.01 17.99
CA ARG A 115 10.12 -2.50 16.82
C ARG A 115 8.63 -2.82 16.92
N VAL A 116 7.79 -2.00 16.31
CA VAL A 116 6.38 -2.30 16.03
C VAL A 116 6.13 -2.06 14.55
N VAL A 117 5.45 -2.98 13.88
CA VAL A 117 4.97 -2.82 12.50
C VAL A 117 3.45 -2.80 12.55
N TRP A 118 2.85 -1.75 11.98
CA TRP A 118 1.39 -1.59 11.86
C TRP A 118 1.03 -1.53 10.37
N TYR A 119 0.33 -2.55 9.89
CA TYR A 119 -0.07 -2.67 8.49
C TYR A 119 -1.23 -1.74 8.13
N LEU A 120 -1.08 -1.00 7.05
CA LEU A 120 -1.99 0.05 6.61
C LEU A 120 -2.88 -0.35 5.42
N GLY A 121 -2.43 -1.31 4.62
CA GLY A 121 -3.18 -1.92 3.51
C GLY A 121 -3.37 -3.42 3.73
N ASP A 122 -4.25 -4.05 2.94
CA ASP A 122 -4.41 -5.51 2.91
C ASP A 122 -3.44 -6.19 1.91
N ASP A 123 -2.65 -5.41 1.17
CA ASP A 123 -1.66 -5.88 0.19
C ASP A 123 -0.33 -6.36 0.83
N GLY A 124 -0.17 -6.21 2.15
CA GLY A 124 1.07 -6.50 2.85
C GLY A 124 2.25 -5.57 2.51
N LEU A 125 2.07 -4.56 1.66
CA LEU A 125 3.16 -3.69 1.18
C LEU A 125 3.19 -2.32 1.87
N SER A 126 2.09 -1.88 2.46
CA SER A 126 2.01 -0.60 3.19
C SER A 126 1.98 -0.78 4.70
N PHE A 127 2.92 -0.14 5.40
CA PHE A 127 3.03 -0.21 6.86
C PHE A 127 3.72 1.02 7.47
N ILE A 128 3.47 1.23 8.77
CA ILE A 128 4.31 2.08 9.62
C ILE A 128 5.18 1.19 10.50
N SER A 129 6.48 1.48 10.52
CA SER A 129 7.49 0.89 11.40
C SER A 129 7.85 1.91 12.49
N LEU A 130 7.60 1.54 13.74
CA LEU A 130 7.89 2.34 14.93
C LEU A 130 9.08 1.73 15.68
N THR A 131 10.12 2.53 15.91
CA THR A 131 11.34 2.11 16.61
C THR A 131 11.59 3.04 17.80
N PRO A 132 11.82 2.52 19.03
CA PRO A 132 12.14 3.36 20.18
C PRO A 132 13.44 4.13 19.97
N LYS A 133 13.47 5.40 20.39
CA LYS A 133 14.64 6.28 20.27
C LYS A 133 14.70 7.21 21.49
N ASN A 134 15.23 6.68 22.60
CA ASN A 134 15.18 7.30 23.92
C ASN A 134 13.73 7.62 24.32
N GLU A 135 13.44 8.87 24.68
CA GLU A 135 12.08 9.35 25.05
C GLU A 135 11.16 9.62 23.84
N ARG A 136 11.59 9.22 22.63
CA ARG A 136 10.89 9.45 21.37
C ARG A 136 10.71 8.15 20.60
N THR A 137 9.91 8.20 19.55
CA THR A 137 9.75 7.10 18.58
C THR A 137 10.15 7.58 17.20
N ALA A 138 11.01 6.82 16.53
CA ALA A 138 11.29 6.98 15.11
C ALA A 138 10.23 6.23 14.30
N VAL A 139 9.77 6.85 13.22
CA VAL A 139 8.70 6.38 12.34
C VAL A 139 9.27 6.26 10.94
N ASP A 140 9.23 5.05 10.39
CA ASP A 140 9.40 4.80 8.96
C ASP A 140 8.03 4.49 8.36
N TYR A 141 7.64 5.27 7.36
CA TYR A 141 6.38 5.16 6.62
C TYR A 141 6.65 4.58 5.25
N VAL A 142 6.18 3.35 5.05
CA VAL A 142 6.34 2.58 3.82
C VAL A 142 4.98 2.48 3.14
N VAL A 143 4.93 2.85 1.87
CA VAL A 143 3.72 2.78 1.05
C VAL A 143 4.03 2.01 -0.22
N ALA A 144 3.23 0.98 -0.49
CA ALA A 144 3.41 0.08 -1.64
C ALA A 144 4.88 -0.37 -1.80
N GLY A 145 5.46 -0.86 -0.70
CA GLY A 145 6.84 -1.34 -0.64
C GLY A 145 7.93 -0.27 -0.60
N SER A 146 7.64 0.99 -0.97
CA SER A 146 8.63 2.07 -1.04
C SER A 146 8.68 2.90 0.25
N LEU A 147 9.88 3.30 0.68
CA LEU A 147 10.06 4.22 1.80
C LEU A 147 9.64 5.64 1.41
N SER A 148 8.40 6.02 1.73
CA SER A 148 7.87 7.38 1.53
C SER A 148 8.49 8.37 2.53
N ARG A 149 8.68 7.97 3.79
CA ARG A 149 9.33 8.82 4.81
C ARG A 149 10.07 7.99 5.86
N GLY A 150 11.39 8.09 5.91
CA GLY A 150 12.23 7.42 6.91
C GLY A 150 12.59 8.31 8.10
N GLY A 151 12.76 7.70 9.28
CA GLY A 151 13.34 8.31 10.48
C GLY A 151 12.55 9.49 11.09
N TYR A 152 11.30 9.71 10.69
CA TYR A 152 10.47 10.80 11.20
C TYR A 152 10.26 10.62 12.70
N THR A 153 10.72 11.57 13.52
CA THR A 153 10.75 11.39 14.97
C THR A 153 9.58 12.12 15.63
N VAL A 154 8.75 11.38 16.37
CA VAL A 154 7.65 11.93 17.18
C VAL A 154 8.01 11.99 18.66
N SER A 155 7.57 13.04 19.35
CA SER A 155 7.76 13.25 20.79
C SER A 155 6.77 12.40 21.62
N SER A 156 6.83 11.08 21.46
CA SER A 156 6.01 10.13 22.20
C SER A 156 6.74 8.80 22.36
N LEU A 157 6.64 8.19 23.53
CA LEU A 157 7.15 6.84 23.79
C LEU A 157 6.38 5.80 22.99
N ILE A 158 7.04 4.72 22.57
CA ILE A 158 6.42 3.67 21.76
C ILE A 158 5.19 3.03 22.45
N TYR A 159 5.17 3.02 23.78
CA TYR A 159 4.09 2.45 24.57
C TYR A 159 2.74 3.14 24.37
N TYR A 160 2.71 4.43 24.00
CA TYR A 160 1.46 5.14 23.72
C TYR A 160 0.72 4.57 22.52
N PHE A 161 1.40 3.98 21.53
CA PHE A 161 0.75 3.37 20.36
C PHE A 161 0.03 2.05 20.67
N PHE A 162 0.36 1.39 21.78
CA PHE A 162 -0.38 0.20 22.22
C PHE A 162 -1.67 0.58 22.94
N THR A 163 -1.63 1.64 23.74
CA THR A 163 -2.70 2.08 24.65
C THR A 163 -3.64 3.12 24.06
N ASN A 164 -3.37 3.59 22.84
CA ASN A 164 -4.20 4.54 22.10
C ASN A 164 -4.72 3.92 20.79
N PRO A 165 -5.80 4.48 20.21
CA PRO A 165 -6.31 4.02 18.92
C PRO A 165 -5.43 4.47 17.74
N PHE A 166 -5.62 3.88 16.56
CA PHE A 166 -4.94 4.26 15.32
C PHE A 166 -5.06 5.77 15.01
N GLN A 167 -6.22 6.36 15.32
CA GLN A 167 -6.46 7.81 15.20
C GLN A 167 -5.41 8.67 15.94
N TYR A 168 -4.82 8.17 17.04
CA TYR A 168 -3.72 8.85 17.74
C TYR A 168 -2.44 8.84 16.90
N LEU A 169 -2.04 7.68 16.36
CA LEU A 169 -0.89 7.55 15.45
C LEU A 169 -1.04 8.49 14.26
N TYR A 170 -2.20 8.50 13.61
CA TYR A 170 -2.51 9.44 12.54
C TYR A 170 -2.37 10.90 13.02
N ASN A 171 -3.03 11.28 14.12
CA ASN A 171 -3.10 12.67 14.58
C ASN A 171 -1.72 13.28 14.89
N ILE A 172 -0.78 12.50 15.46
CA ILE A 172 0.56 12.99 15.77
C ILE A 172 1.52 12.97 14.57
N THR A 173 1.24 12.18 13.53
CA THR A 173 2.10 12.04 12.35
C THR A 173 1.61 12.79 11.12
N ARG A 174 0.34 13.22 11.07
CA ARG A 174 -0.29 13.84 9.88
C ARG A 174 0.35 15.12 9.35
N ALA A 175 1.22 15.76 10.12
CA ALA A 175 1.98 16.92 9.69
C ALA A 175 3.32 16.55 9.02
N GLY A 176 3.76 15.29 9.10
CA GLY A 176 5.06 14.82 8.60
C GLY A 176 5.01 13.58 7.71
N LEU A 177 3.83 12.96 7.54
CA LEU A 177 3.59 11.82 6.65
C LEU A 177 2.51 12.18 5.60
N ASP A 178 2.72 11.71 4.37
CA ASP A 178 1.77 11.87 3.26
C ASP A 178 0.67 10.81 3.33
N TRP A 179 -0.30 11.03 4.22
CA TRP A 179 -1.44 10.14 4.41
C TRP A 179 -2.39 9.99 3.21
N PRO A 180 -2.61 10.99 2.33
CA PRO A 180 -3.32 10.81 1.06
C PRO A 180 -2.85 9.64 0.20
N LEU A 181 -1.59 9.22 0.30
CA LEU A 181 -1.13 7.99 -0.36
C LEU A 181 -1.94 6.75 0.07
N ILE A 182 -2.23 6.62 1.37
CA ILE A 182 -3.03 5.52 1.95
C ILE A 182 -4.52 5.85 1.93
N PHE A 183 -4.91 7.00 2.50
CA PHE A 183 -6.29 7.47 2.66
C PHE A 183 -6.56 8.64 1.71
N GLY A 184 -6.62 8.33 0.41
CA GLY A 184 -6.84 9.32 -0.65
C GLY A 184 -8.31 9.67 -0.86
N VAL A 185 -8.62 10.22 -2.03
CA VAL A 185 -10.00 10.34 -2.53
C VAL A 185 -10.32 9.18 -3.47
N PRO A 186 -11.61 8.82 -3.66
CA PRO A 186 -12.02 7.88 -4.71
C PRO A 186 -11.43 8.26 -6.07
N GLY A 187 -10.98 7.25 -6.82
CA GLY A 187 -10.37 7.45 -8.13
C GLY A 187 -11.41 7.61 -9.24
N PRO A 188 -10.98 7.80 -10.50
CA PRO A 188 -11.88 7.76 -11.65
C PRO A 188 -12.61 6.41 -11.73
N GLU A 189 -13.94 6.43 -11.89
CA GLU A 189 -14.77 5.22 -11.94
C GLU A 189 -14.30 4.23 -13.02
N ALA A 190 -13.79 4.73 -14.15
CA ALA A 190 -13.23 3.92 -15.23
C ALA A 190 -12.07 3.01 -14.75
N ALA A 191 -11.18 3.52 -13.88
CA ALA A 191 -10.08 2.75 -13.30
C ALA A 191 -10.62 1.64 -12.37
N ALA A 192 -11.58 1.99 -11.51
CA ALA A 192 -12.20 1.05 -10.57
C ALA A 192 -12.99 -0.07 -11.30
N ARG A 193 -13.72 0.25 -12.38
CA ARG A 193 -14.44 -0.75 -13.19
C ARG A 193 -13.48 -1.75 -13.87
N ILE A 194 -12.36 -1.28 -14.42
CA ILE A 194 -11.36 -2.15 -15.05
C ILE A 194 -10.65 -2.99 -13.99
N GLY A 195 -10.25 -2.38 -12.86
CA GLY A 195 -9.66 -3.09 -11.72
C GLY A 195 -10.58 -4.18 -11.17
N ALA A 196 -11.88 -3.92 -11.04
CA ALA A 196 -12.87 -4.91 -10.61
C ALA A 196 -13.01 -6.07 -11.62
N ALA A 197 -13.01 -5.80 -12.93
CA ALA A 197 -13.08 -6.84 -13.97
C ALA A 197 -11.79 -7.70 -14.05
N ILE A 198 -10.65 -7.13 -13.67
CA ILE A 198 -9.38 -7.85 -13.47
C ILE A 198 -9.47 -8.73 -12.23
N ALA A 199 -9.91 -8.17 -11.09
CA ALA A 199 -10.02 -8.89 -9.82
C ALA A 199 -11.06 -10.02 -9.84
N SER A 200 -12.09 -9.95 -10.69
CA SER A 200 -13.09 -11.03 -10.85
C SER A 200 -12.61 -12.21 -11.70
N GLY A 201 -11.43 -12.13 -12.33
CA GLY A 201 -10.92 -13.17 -13.25
C GLY A 201 -11.70 -13.27 -14.56
N THR A 202 -12.54 -12.29 -14.86
CA THR A 202 -13.41 -12.26 -16.05
C THR A 202 -13.23 -10.95 -16.83
N PRO A 203 -11.99 -10.62 -17.25
CA PRO A 203 -11.71 -9.38 -17.95
C PRO A 203 -12.49 -9.30 -19.25
N ASN A 204 -13.15 -8.17 -19.48
CA ASN A 204 -13.96 -7.89 -20.67
C ASN A 204 -13.64 -6.49 -21.21
N GLY A 205 -14.02 -6.23 -22.47
CA GLY A 205 -13.75 -4.95 -23.14
C GLY A 205 -12.28 -4.53 -23.04
N VAL A 206 -12.03 -3.31 -22.55
CA VAL A 206 -10.68 -2.75 -22.35
C VAL A 206 -9.82 -3.60 -21.40
N ALA A 207 -10.40 -4.21 -20.36
CA ALA A 207 -9.65 -5.07 -19.44
C ALA A 207 -9.12 -6.33 -20.14
N SER A 208 -9.92 -6.91 -21.05
CA SER A 208 -9.51 -8.05 -21.87
C SER A 208 -8.42 -7.66 -22.86
N ALA A 209 -8.53 -6.48 -23.50
CA ALA A 209 -7.48 -5.97 -24.38
C ALA A 209 -6.16 -5.70 -23.62
N LEU A 210 -6.22 -5.20 -22.38
CA LEU A 210 -5.03 -5.01 -21.53
C LEU A 210 -4.38 -6.35 -21.16
N GLN A 211 -5.17 -7.34 -20.74
CA GLN A 211 -4.68 -8.68 -20.43
C GLN A 211 -4.08 -9.37 -21.66
N LYS A 212 -4.69 -9.22 -22.85
CA LYS A 212 -4.13 -9.69 -24.12
C LYS A 212 -2.81 -9.00 -24.45
N ALA A 213 -2.72 -7.68 -24.30
CA ALA A 213 -1.50 -6.90 -24.55
C ALA A 213 -0.37 -7.23 -23.54
N ALA A 214 -0.71 -7.66 -22.32
CA ALA A 214 0.28 -8.16 -21.37
C ALA A 214 0.81 -9.56 -21.74
N ALA A 215 -0.03 -10.43 -22.30
CA ALA A 215 0.38 -11.76 -22.77
C ALA A 215 1.20 -11.69 -24.07
N ASP A 216 0.81 -10.80 -24.97
CA ASP A 216 1.48 -10.54 -26.24
C ASP A 216 1.52 -9.02 -26.49
N PHE A 217 2.71 -8.45 -26.30
CA PHE A 217 2.92 -7.01 -26.44
C PHE A 217 2.71 -6.50 -27.88
N SER A 218 2.67 -7.37 -28.90
CA SER A 218 2.30 -6.95 -30.26
C SER A 218 0.83 -6.53 -30.37
N SER A 219 -0.02 -7.05 -29.48
CA SER A 219 -1.45 -6.70 -29.37
C SER A 219 -1.69 -5.33 -28.68
N ILE A 220 -0.66 -4.60 -28.27
CA ILE A 220 -0.80 -3.32 -27.54
C ILE A 220 -1.57 -2.24 -28.31
N GLY A 221 -1.50 -2.24 -29.64
CA GLY A 221 -2.27 -1.32 -30.49
C GLY A 221 -3.79 -1.50 -30.37
N GLU A 222 -4.27 -2.73 -30.11
CA GLU A 222 -5.69 -3.01 -29.88
C GLU A 222 -6.17 -2.42 -28.54
N TYR A 223 -5.38 -2.59 -27.47
CA TYR A 223 -5.63 -1.97 -26.18
C TYR A 223 -5.66 -0.45 -26.28
N LEU A 224 -4.62 0.16 -26.86
CA LEU A 224 -4.51 1.61 -26.98
C LEU A 224 -5.66 2.20 -27.79
N SER A 225 -6.08 1.52 -28.86
CA SER A 225 -7.26 1.92 -29.64
C SER A 225 -8.56 1.82 -28.83
N SER A 226 -8.74 0.72 -28.09
CA SER A 226 -9.91 0.47 -27.24
C SER A 226 -9.98 1.41 -26.04
N ALA A 227 -8.84 1.90 -25.54
CA ALA A 227 -8.75 2.89 -24.48
C ALA A 227 -8.93 4.34 -24.97
N GLY A 228 -9.01 4.59 -26.29
CA GLY A 228 -9.16 5.92 -26.87
C GLY A 228 -7.85 6.66 -27.17
N TYR A 229 -6.70 5.96 -27.12
CA TYR A 229 -5.36 6.51 -27.30
C TYR A 229 -4.56 5.85 -28.46
N PRO A 230 -5.12 5.71 -29.68
CA PRO A 230 -4.52 4.93 -30.79
C PRO A 230 -3.19 5.50 -31.35
N ARG A 231 -2.73 6.66 -30.87
CA ARG A 231 -1.45 7.30 -31.25
C ARG A 231 -0.45 7.40 -30.10
N THR A 232 -0.82 6.97 -28.90
CA THR A 232 0.10 6.91 -27.75
C THR A 232 1.00 5.69 -27.89
N VAL A 233 2.21 5.76 -27.33
CA VAL A 233 3.11 4.61 -27.17
C VAL A 233 3.25 4.26 -25.69
N PRO A 234 3.43 2.98 -25.31
CA PRO A 234 3.77 2.60 -23.95
C PRO A 234 5.08 3.26 -23.52
N VAL A 235 5.17 3.61 -22.23
CA VAL A 235 6.39 4.20 -21.64
C VAL A 235 7.00 3.18 -20.69
N GLU A 236 8.25 2.78 -20.91
CA GLU A 236 8.96 1.96 -19.93
C GLU A 236 9.39 2.83 -18.73
N GLU A 237 9.04 2.40 -17.54
CA GLU A 237 9.41 3.07 -16.29
C GLU A 237 10.84 2.71 -15.89
N THR A 238 11.68 3.73 -15.80
CA THR A 238 13.12 3.63 -15.49
C THR A 238 13.51 4.35 -14.19
N ALA A 239 12.60 5.17 -13.65
CA ALA A 239 12.77 5.86 -12.38
C ALA A 239 12.11 5.07 -11.23
N PHE A 240 12.65 5.21 -10.02
CA PHE A 240 12.09 4.62 -8.80
C PHE A 240 11.71 5.72 -7.79
N ALA A 241 10.67 5.46 -6.98
CA ALA A 241 10.11 6.45 -6.07
C ALA A 241 10.98 6.74 -4.83
N SER A 242 11.86 5.82 -4.44
CA SER A 242 12.72 5.93 -3.25
C SER A 242 13.98 5.08 -3.41
N ASP A 243 15.09 5.50 -2.78
CA ASP A 243 16.35 4.73 -2.74
C ASP A 243 16.23 3.45 -1.90
N LYS A 244 15.11 3.28 -1.19
CA LYS A 244 14.83 2.14 -0.31
C LYS A 244 13.45 1.54 -0.53
N ALA A 245 13.41 0.22 -0.59
CA ALA A 245 12.20 -0.59 -0.60
C ALA A 245 12.20 -1.54 0.60
N ALA A 246 11.03 -2.06 0.96
CA ALA A 246 10.87 -3.10 1.95
C ALA A 246 11.06 -4.48 1.32
N SER A 247 11.96 -5.28 1.88
CA SER A 247 11.99 -6.74 1.71
C SER A 247 10.99 -7.37 2.68
N PHE A 248 10.24 -8.35 2.15
CA PHE A 248 9.18 -9.09 2.85
C PHE A 248 9.55 -10.57 3.08
N GLU A 249 10.85 -10.92 3.05
CA GLU A 249 11.37 -12.25 3.41
C GLU A 249 10.81 -12.75 4.76
N ASP A 250 10.67 -11.85 5.73
CA ASP A 250 9.84 -12.06 6.93
C ASP A 250 8.82 -10.92 7.08
N PRO A 251 7.53 -11.14 6.81
CA PRO A 251 6.50 -10.11 6.98
C PRO A 251 6.26 -9.73 8.45
N ARG A 252 6.85 -10.43 9.43
CA ARG A 252 6.81 -10.01 10.84
C ARG A 252 7.84 -8.92 11.15
N ASP A 253 8.86 -8.75 10.30
CA ASP A 253 9.95 -7.76 10.47
C ASP A 253 10.45 -7.20 9.12
N PRO A 254 9.58 -6.66 8.24
CA PRO A 254 9.95 -6.20 6.89
C PRO A 254 11.10 -5.18 6.94
N ARG A 255 12.17 -5.44 6.18
CA ARG A 255 13.44 -4.69 6.28
C ARG A 255 13.60 -3.72 5.12
N LEU A 256 14.10 -2.52 5.41
CA LEU A 256 14.45 -1.56 4.36
C LEU A 256 15.78 -1.96 3.72
N ILE A 257 15.73 -2.32 2.44
CA ILE A 257 16.88 -2.62 1.59
C ILE A 257 17.14 -1.47 0.60
N ALA A 258 18.38 -1.32 0.16
CA ALA A 258 18.71 -0.36 -0.89
C ALA A 258 18.20 -0.86 -2.25
N VAL A 259 17.53 0.01 -3.00
CA VAL A 259 17.04 -0.28 -4.35
C VAL A 259 18.20 -0.16 -5.33
N SER A 260 18.48 -1.21 -6.10
CA SER A 260 19.44 -1.12 -7.20
C SER A 260 18.89 -0.21 -8.31
N PRO A 261 19.72 0.64 -8.96
CA PRO A 261 19.25 1.45 -10.07
C PRO A 261 18.76 0.59 -11.23
N TRP A 262 17.88 1.16 -12.06
CA TRP A 262 17.46 0.56 -13.31
C TRP A 262 18.66 0.17 -14.18
N SER A 263 18.54 -0.93 -14.91
CA SER A 263 19.55 -1.35 -15.90
C SER A 263 18.88 -1.90 -17.15
N GLU A 264 19.35 -1.50 -18.33
CA GLU A 264 18.79 -1.88 -19.64
C GLU A 264 18.64 -3.40 -19.81
N ALA A 265 19.60 -4.17 -19.29
CA ALA A 265 19.59 -5.63 -19.36
C ALA A 265 18.58 -6.33 -18.44
N ARG A 266 18.02 -5.65 -17.42
CA ARG A 266 17.19 -6.28 -16.37
C ARG A 266 15.87 -5.56 -16.06
N GLY A 267 15.79 -4.25 -16.27
CA GLY A 267 14.70 -3.40 -15.80
C GLY A 267 14.95 -2.84 -14.39
N LEU A 268 13.86 -2.61 -13.65
CA LEU A 268 13.82 -2.18 -12.25
C LEU A 268 13.91 -3.39 -11.30
N PRO A 269 14.31 -3.23 -10.02
CA PRO A 269 14.04 -4.22 -8.98
C PRO A 269 12.53 -4.33 -8.72
N LEU A 270 12.01 -5.55 -8.60
CA LEU A 270 10.58 -5.83 -8.44
C LEU A 270 10.00 -5.16 -7.19
N GLU A 271 10.77 -5.05 -6.10
CA GLU A 271 10.39 -4.41 -4.84
C GLU A 271 10.10 -2.90 -4.97
N SER A 272 10.62 -2.25 -6.02
CA SER A 272 10.39 -0.82 -6.29
C SER A 272 9.13 -0.54 -7.12
N SER A 273 8.64 -1.55 -7.85
CA SER A 273 7.53 -1.40 -8.80
C SER A 273 6.16 -1.05 -8.20
N PRO A 274 5.74 -1.52 -7.00
CA PRO A 274 4.38 -1.28 -6.52
C PRO A 274 4.11 0.20 -6.20
N ALA A 275 5.15 0.97 -5.82
CA ALA A 275 5.03 2.41 -5.62
C ALA A 275 4.93 3.20 -6.93
N ILE A 276 5.59 2.74 -7.99
CA ILE A 276 5.46 3.32 -9.34
C ILE A 276 4.05 3.03 -9.89
N VAL A 277 3.58 1.80 -9.70
CA VAL A 277 2.20 1.40 -9.97
C VAL A 277 1.22 2.30 -9.20
N LEU A 278 1.42 2.50 -7.89
CA LEU A 278 0.55 3.36 -7.07
C LEU A 278 0.50 4.81 -7.58
N ALA A 279 1.63 5.39 -8.00
CA ALA A 279 1.66 6.72 -8.61
C ALA A 279 0.86 6.81 -9.93
N GLY A 280 0.63 5.67 -10.60
CA GLY A 280 -0.24 5.54 -11.75
C GLY A 280 -1.70 5.97 -11.52
N ILE A 281 -2.17 6.00 -10.28
CA ILE A 281 -3.53 6.47 -9.95
C ILE A 281 -3.71 7.95 -10.31
N GLU A 282 -2.73 8.79 -9.98
CA GLU A 282 -2.79 10.23 -10.24
C GLU A 282 -2.66 10.56 -11.73
N THR A 283 -1.95 9.71 -12.47
CA THR A 283 -1.74 9.85 -13.91
C THR A 283 -2.74 9.06 -14.77
N GLY A 284 -3.77 8.46 -14.16
CA GLY A 284 -4.79 7.67 -14.87
C GLY A 284 -4.18 6.56 -15.72
N SER A 285 -3.26 5.78 -15.16
CA SER A 285 -2.45 4.81 -15.89
C SER A 285 -2.60 3.38 -15.39
N ALA A 286 -2.56 2.44 -16.33
CA ALA A 286 -2.39 1.01 -16.12
C ALA A 286 -0.94 0.61 -16.47
N PHE A 287 -0.56 -0.62 -16.14
CA PHE A 287 0.78 -1.13 -16.40
C PHE A 287 0.76 -2.56 -16.93
N ILE A 288 1.75 -2.87 -17.76
CA ILE A 288 2.15 -4.22 -18.13
C ILE A 288 3.50 -4.47 -17.47
N ALA A 289 3.57 -5.45 -16.58
CA ALA A 289 4.80 -5.85 -15.89
C ALA A 289 5.31 -7.17 -16.47
N LEU A 290 6.52 -7.16 -17.02
CA LEU A 290 7.26 -8.37 -17.42
C LEU A 290 8.24 -8.72 -16.30
N ILE A 291 7.86 -9.67 -15.44
CA ILE A 291 8.60 -10.05 -14.23
C ILE A 291 9.53 -11.21 -14.58
N GLY A 292 10.82 -11.10 -14.23
CA GLY A 292 11.81 -12.16 -14.43
C GLY A 292 11.54 -13.42 -13.62
N GLY A 293 12.13 -14.54 -14.04
CA GLY A 293 12.14 -15.78 -13.25
C GLY A 293 13.18 -15.74 -12.12
N SER A 294 13.04 -16.63 -11.13
CA SER A 294 14.02 -16.82 -10.05
C SER A 294 13.98 -18.24 -9.52
N GLY A 295 15.10 -18.95 -9.61
CA GLY A 295 15.19 -20.36 -9.23
C GLY A 295 14.17 -21.19 -10.02
N GLU A 296 13.18 -21.74 -9.31
CA GLU A 296 12.09 -22.55 -9.87
C GLU A 296 10.88 -21.72 -10.33
N LEU A 297 10.80 -20.43 -9.95
CA LEU A 297 9.69 -19.56 -10.35
C LEU A 297 9.90 -19.07 -11.79
N PRO A 298 8.99 -19.39 -12.75
CA PRO A 298 9.10 -18.89 -14.11
C PRO A 298 8.88 -17.37 -14.16
N PRO A 299 9.31 -16.72 -15.27
CA PRO A 299 8.88 -15.36 -15.61
C PRO A 299 7.36 -15.29 -15.68
N VAL A 300 6.79 -14.13 -15.37
CA VAL A 300 5.33 -13.90 -15.45
C VAL A 300 5.07 -12.52 -16.04
N SER A 301 4.16 -12.47 -17.02
CA SER A 301 3.58 -11.23 -17.54
C SER A 301 2.29 -10.90 -16.80
N VAL A 302 2.18 -9.67 -16.30
CA VAL A 302 1.04 -9.22 -15.47
C VAL A 302 0.43 -7.94 -16.05
N ALA A 303 -0.90 -7.93 -16.21
CA ALA A 303 -1.66 -6.71 -16.42
C ALA A 303 -2.09 -6.14 -15.06
N ILE A 304 -1.79 -4.86 -14.81
CA ILE A 304 -1.96 -4.20 -13.51
C ILE A 304 -2.77 -2.91 -13.67
N VAL A 305 -3.81 -2.75 -12.85
CA VAL A 305 -4.61 -1.54 -12.77
C VAL A 305 -4.69 -1.06 -11.31
N PRO A 306 -3.99 0.02 -10.97
CA PRO A 306 -4.11 0.68 -9.68
C PRO A 306 -5.34 1.60 -9.68
N TYR A 307 -6.10 1.61 -8.59
CA TYR A 307 -7.24 2.51 -8.43
C TYR A 307 -7.50 2.80 -6.95
N ARG A 308 -8.40 3.74 -6.66
CA ARG A 308 -8.90 3.97 -5.29
C ARG A 308 -10.37 3.59 -5.18
N THR A 309 -10.72 2.91 -4.09
CA THR A 309 -12.07 2.53 -3.70
C THR A 309 -12.88 3.74 -3.20
N ASP A 310 -14.18 3.55 -2.97
CA ASP A 310 -15.07 4.59 -2.45
C ASP A 310 -14.68 5.11 -1.05
N ASP A 311 -13.93 4.32 -0.27
CA ASP A 311 -13.33 4.74 1.00
C ASP A 311 -11.95 5.43 0.84
N GLY A 312 -11.49 5.68 -0.39
CA GLY A 312 -10.22 6.34 -0.69
C GLY A 312 -8.97 5.48 -0.52
N SER A 313 -9.10 4.24 -0.02
CA SER A 313 -8.00 3.27 0.01
C SER A 313 -7.54 2.95 -1.40
N TYR A 314 -6.25 2.69 -1.61
CA TYR A 314 -5.79 2.19 -2.91
C TYR A 314 -5.95 0.67 -3.00
N VAL A 315 -6.09 0.19 -4.24
CA VAL A 315 -6.06 -1.24 -4.61
C VAL A 315 -5.17 -1.38 -5.85
N ILE A 316 -4.35 -2.43 -5.88
CA ILE A 316 -3.59 -2.84 -7.06
C ILE A 316 -4.24 -4.12 -7.59
N ALA A 317 -5.15 -4.00 -8.55
CA ALA A 317 -5.72 -5.16 -9.21
C ALA A 317 -4.72 -5.70 -10.24
N ALA A 318 -4.41 -6.99 -10.17
CA ALA A 318 -3.49 -7.65 -11.07
C ALA A 318 -4.05 -8.98 -11.58
N ILE A 319 -3.75 -9.31 -12.84
CA ILE A 319 -4.09 -10.57 -13.49
C ILE A 319 -2.85 -11.10 -14.21
N ASP A 320 -2.55 -12.37 -13.99
CA ASP A 320 -1.55 -13.11 -14.76
C ASP A 320 -2.06 -13.21 -16.21
N ALA A 321 -1.25 -12.75 -17.15
CA ALA A 321 -1.67 -12.61 -18.53
C ALA A 321 -1.80 -13.96 -19.27
N GLU A 322 -1.06 -14.98 -18.84
CA GLU A 322 -1.08 -16.32 -19.44
C GLU A 322 -2.20 -17.17 -18.83
N SER A 323 -2.22 -17.30 -17.50
CA SER A 323 -3.21 -18.13 -16.79
C SER A 323 -4.58 -17.48 -16.68
N ARG A 324 -4.66 -16.15 -16.86
CA ARG A 324 -5.87 -15.31 -16.70
C ARG A 324 -6.47 -15.35 -15.29
N ALA A 325 -5.71 -15.83 -14.31
CA ALA A 325 -6.11 -15.80 -12.91
C ALA A 325 -5.79 -14.43 -12.29
N PRO A 326 -6.69 -13.86 -11.47
CA PRO A 326 -6.34 -12.75 -10.59
C PRO A 326 -5.19 -13.17 -9.67
N ILE A 327 -4.26 -12.26 -9.43
CA ILE A 327 -3.10 -12.50 -8.55
C ILE A 327 -2.96 -11.38 -7.53
N ASP A 328 -2.49 -11.73 -6.34
CA ASP A 328 -2.02 -10.76 -5.35
C ASP A 328 -0.63 -10.25 -5.78
N TYR A 329 -0.57 -8.99 -6.23
CA TYR A 329 0.68 -8.37 -6.66
C TYR A 329 1.70 -8.21 -5.51
N GLY A 330 1.23 -8.01 -4.28
CA GLY A 330 2.08 -7.96 -3.09
C GLY A 330 2.72 -9.31 -2.78
N ALA A 331 1.95 -10.40 -2.88
CA ALA A 331 2.46 -11.76 -2.77
C ALA A 331 3.46 -12.11 -3.89
N VAL A 332 3.22 -11.63 -5.12
CA VAL A 332 4.14 -11.77 -6.26
C VAL A 332 5.49 -11.08 -6.02
N VAL A 333 5.48 -9.88 -5.41
CA VAL A 333 6.71 -9.16 -5.03
C VAL A 333 7.42 -9.87 -3.87
N ALA A 334 6.69 -10.22 -2.80
CA ALA A 334 7.25 -10.85 -1.61
C ALA A 334 7.86 -12.24 -1.87
N SER A 335 7.32 -13.00 -2.83
CA SER A 335 7.83 -14.33 -3.21
C SER A 335 9.03 -14.30 -4.16
N ARG A 336 9.44 -13.12 -4.66
CA ARG A 336 10.49 -12.95 -5.68
C ARG A 336 11.54 -11.89 -5.29
N PRO A 337 12.21 -12.00 -4.12
CA PRO A 337 13.25 -11.06 -3.72
C PRO A 337 14.41 -11.05 -4.71
N GLY A 338 14.92 -9.85 -5.02
CA GLY A 338 16.02 -9.62 -5.95
C GLY A 338 15.68 -9.79 -7.44
N VAL A 339 14.44 -10.11 -7.78
CA VAL A 339 13.97 -10.24 -9.17
C VAL A 339 13.82 -8.88 -9.82
N SER A 340 14.02 -8.81 -11.13
CA SER A 340 13.80 -7.60 -11.90
C SER A 340 12.51 -7.63 -12.71
N VAL A 341 12.00 -6.44 -13.04
CA VAL A 341 10.77 -6.22 -13.79
C VAL A 341 10.97 -5.12 -14.82
N ARG A 342 10.47 -5.35 -16.05
CA ARG A 342 10.25 -4.26 -17.02
C ARG A 342 8.80 -3.83 -16.94
N LEU A 343 8.57 -2.58 -16.56
CA LEU A 343 7.25 -2.05 -16.25
C LEU A 343 6.86 -1.02 -17.32
N PHE A 344 5.85 -1.32 -18.14
CA PHE A 344 5.38 -0.46 -19.21
C PHE A 344 4.08 0.22 -18.80
N ARG A 345 4.12 1.54 -18.61
CA ARG A 345 2.95 2.36 -18.32
C ARG A 345 2.16 2.65 -19.59
N VAL A 346 0.85 2.53 -19.48
CA VAL A 346 -0.13 2.75 -20.56
C VAL A 346 -1.34 3.54 -20.03
N PRO A 347 -1.99 4.40 -20.81
CA PRO A 347 -3.12 5.20 -20.32
C PRO A 347 -4.35 4.31 -20.07
N LEU A 348 -5.07 4.53 -18.96
CA LEU A 348 -6.43 4.04 -18.79
C LEU A 348 -7.40 4.86 -19.66
N PRO A 349 -8.58 4.33 -20.02
CA PRO A 349 -9.59 5.10 -20.72
C PRO A 349 -9.96 6.38 -19.97
N ALA A 350 -10.13 7.47 -20.71
CA ALA A 350 -10.70 8.68 -20.16
C ALA A 350 -12.05 8.38 -19.50
N SER A 351 -12.32 8.98 -18.34
CA SER A 351 -13.63 8.97 -17.72
C SER A 351 -14.62 9.73 -18.61
N SER A 352 -15.46 8.98 -19.33
CA SER A 352 -16.58 9.46 -20.15
C SER A 352 -17.74 9.98 -19.33
#